data_AF-A0A9P5EY86-F1
#
_entry.id   AF-A0A9P5EY86-F1
#
_cell.length_a   1.000
_cell.length_b   1.000
_cell.length_c   1.000
_cell.angle_alpha   90.00
_cell.angle_beta   90.00
_cell.angle_gamma   90.00
#
_symmetry.space_group_name_H-M   'P 1'
#
loop_
_entity.id
_entity.type
_entity.pdbx_description
1 polymer ?
#
loop_
_entity_poly.entity_id
_entity_poly.type
_entity_poly.pdbx_seq_one_letter_code
_entity_poly.pdbx_strand_id
1 'polypeptide(L)'
;MRVGYLVFAAAAAVVAHPDHTRHNCCVQYDEGGPWFYDQDLTINTCKANFGNRGTVDSGTCLQKPGISIDGSEFDSYCQIEAYDHMGYTVAFS
;
A
#
# COMPACT_ATOMS: atom_id res chain seq x y z
N MET A 1 -4.25 12.81 -52.66
CA MET A 1 -5.06 12.69 -51.42
C MET A 1 -4.36 11.68 -50.53
N ARG A 2 -3.73 12.11 -49.43
CA ARG A 2 -3.11 11.21 -48.45
C ARG A 2 -3.98 11.21 -47.20
N VAL A 3 -4.62 10.07 -46.93
CA VAL A 3 -5.41 9.81 -45.73
C VAL A 3 -4.43 9.56 -44.60
N GLY A 4 -4.35 10.49 -43.64
CA GLY A 4 -3.59 10.31 -42.41
C GLY A 4 -4.42 9.55 -41.39
N TYR A 5 -4.01 8.34 -41.05
CA TYR A 5 -4.59 7.59 -39.95
C TYR A 5 -3.98 8.08 -38.62
N LEU A 6 -4.79 8.72 -37.78
CA LEU A 6 -4.44 9.00 -36.40
C LEU A 6 -4.55 7.69 -35.61
N VAL A 7 -3.40 7.10 -35.27
CA VAL A 7 -3.32 5.99 -34.33
C VAL A 7 -3.41 6.59 -32.93
N PHE A 8 -4.57 6.46 -32.30
CA PHE A 8 -4.71 6.73 -30.86
C PHE A 8 -4.11 5.55 -30.11
N ALA A 9 -2.86 5.69 -29.68
CA ALA A 9 -2.27 4.78 -28.71
C ALA A 9 -2.97 5.01 -27.36
N ALA A 10 -3.86 4.09 -26.98
CA ALA A 10 -4.37 4.03 -25.62
C ALA A 10 -3.19 3.64 -24.71
N ALA A 11 -2.60 4.62 -24.05
CA ALA A 11 -1.71 4.36 -22.93
C ALA A 11 -2.58 3.74 -21.83
N ALA A 12 -2.55 2.41 -21.72
CA ALA A 12 -2.99 1.76 -20.50
C ALA A 12 -2.06 2.30 -19.41
N ALA A 13 -2.59 3.18 -18.57
CA ALA A 13 -1.96 3.49 -17.30
C ALA A 13 -1.95 2.16 -16.54
N VAL A 14 -0.85 1.41 -16.65
CA VAL A 14 -0.48 0.46 -15.62
C VAL A 14 -0.36 1.35 -14.40
N VAL A 15 -1.38 1.34 -13.54
CA VAL A 15 -1.22 1.82 -12.17
C VAL A 15 -0.09 0.96 -11.65
N ALA A 16 1.11 1.53 -11.64
CA ALA A 16 2.26 0.90 -11.08
C ALA A 16 1.92 0.75 -9.60
N HIS A 17 1.40 -0.41 -9.22
CA HIS A 17 1.37 -0.79 -7.83
C HIS A 17 2.82 -0.70 -7.36
N PRO A 18 3.15 0.19 -6.41
CA PRO A 18 4.47 0.29 -5.84
C PRO A 18 4.91 -1.10 -5.45
N ASP A 19 6.16 -1.38 -5.71
CA ASP A 19 6.79 -2.62 -5.30
C ASP A 19 6.76 -2.68 -3.76
N HIS A 20 5.78 -3.38 -3.20
CA HIS A 20 5.54 -3.50 -1.75
C HIS A 20 6.41 -4.58 -1.10
N THR A 21 7.45 -5.07 -1.77
CA THR A 21 8.27 -6.18 -1.30
C THR A 21 9.03 -5.91 0.02
N ARG A 22 8.94 -4.71 0.60
CA ARG A 22 9.68 -4.35 1.83
C ARG A 22 8.93 -3.54 2.90
N HIS A 23 7.77 -2.94 2.62
CA HIS A 23 7.13 -1.98 3.54
C HIS A 23 5.60 -2.05 3.45
N ASN A 24 4.91 -2.43 4.55
CA ASN A 24 3.52 -2.91 4.45
C ASN A 24 2.44 -1.82 4.63
N CYS A 25 2.66 -0.75 5.41
CA CYS A 25 1.78 0.43 5.41
C CYS A 25 2.59 1.70 5.11
N CYS A 26 2.10 2.49 4.15
CA CYS A 26 2.66 3.79 3.79
C CYS A 26 1.58 4.88 3.93
N VAL A 27 2.01 6.08 4.31
CA VAL A 27 1.16 7.25 4.48
C VAL A 27 1.64 8.39 3.58
N GLN A 28 0.70 9.22 3.15
CA GLN A 28 0.96 10.45 2.42
C GLN A 28 0.41 11.59 3.27
N TYR A 29 1.28 12.46 3.76
CA TYR A 29 0.88 13.56 4.64
C TYR A 29 0.26 14.75 3.89
N ASP A 30 0.59 14.91 2.61
CA ASP A 30 0.08 15.95 1.72
C ASP A 30 -0.49 15.31 0.45
N GLU A 31 -1.73 15.66 0.08
CA GLU A 31 -2.40 15.11 -1.11
C GLU A 31 -1.51 15.27 -2.37
N GLY A 32 -1.18 14.14 -3.02
CA GLY A 32 -0.30 14.10 -4.19
C GLY A 32 1.21 14.18 -3.88
N GLY A 33 1.60 14.21 -2.60
CA GLY A 33 2.99 14.15 -2.14
C GLY A 33 3.61 12.74 -2.17
N PRO A 34 4.85 12.58 -1.69
CA PRO A 34 5.48 11.27 -1.59
C PRO A 34 4.84 10.39 -0.50
N TRP A 35 4.88 9.07 -0.73
CA TRP A 35 4.51 8.05 0.26
C TRP A 35 5.68 7.75 1.19
N PHE A 36 5.41 7.68 2.49
CA PHE A 36 6.38 7.35 3.52
C PHE A 36 5.95 6.09 4.26
N TYR A 37 6.87 5.17 4.47
CA TYR A 37 6.63 4.01 5.30
C TYR A 37 6.31 4.45 6.74
N ASP A 38 5.20 3.95 7.28
CA ASP A 38 4.79 4.16 8.65
C ASP A 38 4.87 2.83 9.41
N GLN A 39 5.90 2.71 10.24
CA GLN A 39 6.18 1.50 11.00
C GLN A 39 5.10 1.26 12.07
N ASP A 40 4.66 2.28 12.78
CA ASP A 40 3.70 2.12 13.87
C ASP A 40 2.34 1.71 13.31
N LEU A 41 1.92 2.33 12.21
CA LEU A 41 0.72 1.91 11.47
C LEU A 41 0.82 0.46 11.01
N THR A 42 1.97 0.05 10.47
CA THR A 42 2.19 -1.34 10.04
C THR A 42 2.08 -2.33 11.20
N ILE A 43 2.70 -2.00 12.33
CA ILE A 43 2.68 -2.84 13.54
C ILE A 43 1.26 -2.96 14.09
N ASN A 44 0.53 -1.84 14.15
CA ASN A 44 -0.83 -1.80 14.68
C ASN A 44 -1.78 -2.59 13.78
N THR A 45 -1.74 -2.34 12.47
CA THR A 45 -2.50 -3.08 11.46
C THR A 45 -2.28 -4.58 11.57
N CYS A 46 -1.02 -5.01 11.67
CA CYS A 46 -0.67 -6.41 11.82
C CYS A 46 -1.27 -7.03 13.09
N LYS A 47 -1.12 -6.36 14.24
CA LYS A 47 -1.61 -6.85 15.53
C LYS A 47 -3.13 -6.89 15.61
N ALA A 48 -3.80 -5.85 15.13
CA ALA A 48 -5.25 -5.71 15.20
C ALA A 48 -5.98 -6.67 14.25
N ASN A 49 -5.49 -6.81 13.01
CA ASN A 49 -6.24 -7.45 11.94
C ASN A 49 -5.66 -8.80 11.49
N PHE A 50 -4.37 -9.04 11.76
CA PHE A 50 -3.66 -10.24 11.30
C PHE A 50 -3.00 -11.04 12.44
N GLY A 51 -3.20 -10.67 13.71
CA GLY A 51 -2.52 -11.29 14.85
C GLY A 51 -2.73 -12.80 15.02
N ASN A 52 -3.75 -13.37 14.36
CA ASN A 52 -3.98 -14.83 14.33
C ASN A 52 -3.09 -15.58 13.32
N ARG A 53 -2.50 -14.90 12.34
CA ARG A 53 -1.69 -15.50 11.25
C ARG A 53 -0.44 -14.71 10.88
N GLY A 54 -0.19 -13.58 11.54
CA GLY A 54 0.89 -12.65 11.28
C GLY A 54 1.74 -12.40 12.53
N THR A 55 3.04 -12.20 12.33
CA THR A 55 3.99 -11.79 13.36
C THR A 55 4.74 -10.56 12.86
N VAL A 56 4.95 -9.59 13.74
CA VAL A 56 5.76 -8.41 13.43
C VAL A 56 7.24 -8.78 13.55
N ASP A 57 8.01 -8.56 12.48
CA ASP A 57 9.47 -8.62 12.48
C ASP A 57 10.03 -7.36 11.83
N SER A 58 10.86 -6.62 12.57
CA SER A 58 11.54 -5.42 12.07
C SER A 58 10.60 -4.37 11.41
N GLY A 59 9.36 -4.31 11.89
CA GLY A 59 8.32 -3.40 11.37
C GLY A 59 7.47 -3.99 10.23
N THR A 60 7.79 -5.17 9.73
CA THR A 60 7.03 -5.88 8.69
C THR A 60 6.06 -6.87 9.31
N CYS A 61 4.83 -6.96 8.80
CA CYS A 61 3.92 -8.05 9.14
C CYS A 61 4.24 -9.28 8.29
N LEU A 62 4.68 -10.37 8.92
CA LEU A 62 5.07 -11.61 8.26
C LEU A 62 4.10 -12.74 8.59
N GLN A 63 3.71 -13.53 7.59
CA GLN A 63 2.99 -14.78 7.83
C GLN A 63 3.94 -15.85 8.39
N LYS A 64 5.19 -15.84 7.92
CA LYS A 64 6.32 -16.66 8.39
C LYS A 64 7.63 -16.01 7.93
N PRO A 65 8.81 -16.44 8.43
CA PRO A 65 10.08 -15.83 8.04
C PRO A 65 10.24 -15.76 6.51
N GLY A 66 10.48 -14.56 5.98
CA GLY A 66 10.65 -14.30 4.56
C GLY A 66 9.35 -14.28 3.73
N ILE A 67 8.17 -14.40 4.34
CA ILE A 67 6.88 -14.23 3.67
C ILE A 67 6.07 -13.14 4.37
N SER A 68 5.96 -11.99 3.72
CA SER A 68 5.15 -10.86 4.17
C SER A 68 3.66 -11.15 4.02
N ILE A 69 2.87 -10.57 4.94
CA ILE A 69 1.45 -10.33 4.72
C ILE A 69 1.37 -8.95 4.08
N ASP A 70 1.05 -8.93 2.80
CA ASP A 70 0.98 -7.75 1.93
C ASP A 70 -0.23 -7.85 0.99
N GLY A 71 -0.33 -6.92 0.04
CA GLY A 71 -1.41 -6.87 -0.94
C GLY A 71 -2.68 -6.18 -0.45
N SER A 72 -3.74 -6.26 -1.28
CA SER A 72 -4.94 -5.42 -1.15
C SER A 72 -5.72 -5.60 0.16
N GLU A 73 -5.66 -6.79 0.75
CA GLU A 73 -6.28 -7.04 2.07
C GLU A 73 -5.53 -6.27 3.16
N PHE A 74 -4.21 -6.39 3.21
CA PHE A 74 -3.39 -5.71 4.23
C PHE A 74 -3.47 -4.19 4.09
N ASP A 75 -3.41 -3.71 2.86
CA ASP A 75 -3.65 -2.33 2.45
C ASP A 75 -4.96 -1.75 2.99
N SER A 76 -6.07 -2.46 2.78
CA SER A 76 -7.39 -2.01 3.24
C SER A 76 -7.41 -1.81 4.76
N TYR A 77 -6.71 -2.66 5.51
CA TYR A 77 -6.60 -2.50 6.95
C TYR A 77 -5.62 -1.39 7.36
N CYS A 78 -4.54 -1.14 6.61
CA CYS A 78 -3.73 0.07 6.82
C CYS A 78 -4.60 1.33 6.69
N GLN A 79 -5.54 1.34 5.72
CA GLN A 79 -6.45 2.48 5.54
C GLN A 79 -7.41 2.66 6.71
N ILE A 80 -8.01 1.58 7.20
CA ILE A 80 -8.91 1.59 8.35
C ILE A 80 -8.17 2.09 9.61
N GLU A 81 -6.99 1.53 9.88
CA GLU A 81 -6.21 1.87 11.07
C GLU A 81 -5.74 3.33 11.07
N ALA A 82 -5.29 3.85 9.93
CA ALA A 82 -4.89 5.26 9.86
C ALA A 82 -6.09 6.22 9.92
N TYR A 83 -7.26 5.82 9.41
CA TYR A 83 -8.49 6.59 9.60
C TYR A 83 -8.89 6.66 11.08
N ASP A 84 -8.86 5.52 11.78
CA ASP A 84 -9.30 5.41 13.16
C ASP A 84 -8.30 6.03 14.16
N HIS A 85 -7.00 6.05 13.83
CA HIS A 85 -5.95 6.46 14.77
C HIS A 85 -5.19 7.75 14.44
N MET A 86 -5.21 8.25 13.19
CA MET A 86 -4.26 9.31 12.78
C MET A 86 -4.90 10.54 12.14
N GLY A 87 -6.17 10.51 11.72
CA GLY A 87 -6.86 11.71 11.20
C GLY A 87 -6.35 12.23 9.86
N TYR A 88 -5.63 11.40 9.10
CA TYR A 88 -5.15 11.69 7.74
C TYR A 88 -5.76 10.71 6.73
N THR A 89 -5.83 11.15 5.47
CA THR A 89 -6.19 10.30 4.32
C THR A 89 -5.06 9.32 4.01
N VAL A 90 -5.41 8.04 3.97
CA VAL A 90 -4.55 6.93 3.57
C VAL A 90 -5.12 6.34 2.28
N ALA A 91 -4.27 6.17 1.29
CA ALA A 91 -4.57 5.41 0.08
C ALA A 91 -3.33 4.58 -0.25
N PHE A 92 -3.49 3.52 -1.02
CA PHE A 92 -2.37 2.99 -1.79
C PHE A 92 -2.42 3.62 -3.17
N SER A 93 -1.26 4.04 -3.66
CA SER A 93 -0.87 3.66 -5.03
C SER A 93 -0.45 2.20 -5.00
#